data_AF-A0A820MGF6-F1
#
_entry.id   AF-A0A820MGF6-F1
#
_cell.length_a   1.000
_cell.length_b   1.000
_cell.length_c   1.000
_cell.angle_alpha   90.00
_cell.angle_beta   90.00
_cell.angle_gamma   90.00
#
_symmetry.space_group_name_H-M   'P 1'
#
loop_
_entity.id
_entity.type
_entity.pdbx_description
1 polymer ?
#
loop_
_entity_poly.entity_id
_entity_poly.type
_entity_poly.pdbx_seq_one_letter_code
_entity_poly.pdbx_strand_id
1 'polypeptide(L)'
;MNVQSSLTKNWILLRYAVEINHYSPLSTPNSTSSNEQQQPQRQIIDCSEGLLCLNLTTTQQLYVIRDETEKIECIDLLTTDSSSIIGTYTGDSLLMSYVIPSDNIQRKFLVKFASTATQNARQHCEDCVKLLSNSITITHFDSISLTSSSSSSMINPIEKLNSIVSIDDMIKVLIGDNSIQ
;
A
#
# COMPACT_ATOMS: atom_id res chain seq x y z
N MET A 1 12.04 -26.58 25.08
CA MET A 1 11.86 -25.84 23.82
C MET A 1 10.74 -24.83 24.06
N ASN A 2 11.08 -23.54 24.16
CA ASN A 2 10.08 -22.49 24.30
C ASN A 2 9.47 -22.23 22.92
N VAL A 3 8.22 -22.65 22.73
CA VAL A 3 7.43 -22.23 21.57
C VAL A 3 7.03 -20.79 21.83
N GLN A 4 7.84 -19.85 21.35
CA GLN A 4 7.52 -18.43 21.39
C GLN A 4 6.29 -18.25 20.51
N SER A 5 5.11 -18.10 21.12
CA SER A 5 3.88 -17.85 20.37
C SER A 5 4.07 -16.57 19.57
N SER A 6 4.18 -16.69 18.25
CA SER A 6 4.19 -15.53 17.37
C SER A 6 2.89 -14.78 17.60
N LEU A 7 2.95 -13.53 18.06
CA LEU A 7 1.79 -12.71 18.32
C LEU A 7 1.08 -12.43 16.98
N THR A 8 0.03 -13.18 16.69
CA THR A 8 -0.85 -12.94 15.54
C THR A 8 -1.83 -11.82 15.89
N LYS A 9 -1.91 -10.81 15.03
CA LYS A 9 -2.87 -9.70 15.14
C LYS A 9 -3.76 -9.65 13.91
N ASN A 10 -5.01 -9.22 14.12
CA ASN A 10 -6.02 -9.15 13.08
C ASN A 10 -6.75 -7.81 13.15
N TRP A 11 -7.04 -7.23 12.00
CA TRP A 11 -7.85 -6.03 11.88
C TRP A 11 -8.82 -6.13 10.71
N ILE A 12 -10.00 -5.55 10.89
CA ILE A 12 -10.99 -5.42 9.82
C ILE A 12 -10.60 -4.21 8.96
N LEU A 13 -10.64 -4.39 7.64
CA LEU A 13 -10.43 -3.33 6.67
C LEU A 13 -11.76 -2.86 6.09
N LEU A 14 -11.87 -1.55 5.89
CA LEU A 14 -12.98 -0.92 5.20
C LEU A 14 -12.79 -0.93 3.69
N ARG A 15 -11.54 -0.80 3.23
CA ARG A 15 -11.21 -0.74 1.81
C ARG A 15 -9.83 -1.31 1.55
N TYR A 16 -9.70 -2.01 0.43
CA TYR A 16 -8.43 -2.38 -0.19
C TYR A 16 -8.41 -1.83 -1.62
N ALA A 17 -7.29 -1.28 -2.04
CA ALA A 17 -7.11 -0.82 -3.40
C ALA A 17 -5.71 -1.14 -3.89
N VAL A 18 -5.58 -1.66 -5.11
CA VAL A 18 -4.30 -2.06 -5.70
C VAL A 18 -4.13 -1.44 -7.08
N GLU A 19 -2.90 -1.02 -7.36
CA GLU A 19 -2.49 -0.55 -8.66
C GLU A 19 -2.17 -1.73 -9.58
N ILE A 20 -2.78 -1.73 -10.77
CA ILE A 20 -2.60 -2.75 -11.80
C ILE A 20 -1.87 -2.09 -12.97
N ASN A 21 -0.61 -2.49 -13.14
CA ASN A 21 0.20 -2.11 -14.28
C ASN A 21 -0.04 -3.09 -15.42
N HIS A 22 -0.83 -2.68 -16.42
CA HIS A 22 -0.97 -3.43 -17.66
C HIS A 22 0.21 -3.10 -18.59
N TYR A 23 1.22 -3.98 -18.63
CA TYR A 23 2.15 -3.96 -19.74
C TYR A 23 1.47 -4.61 -20.94
N SER A 24 1.04 -3.77 -21.90
CA SER A 24 0.44 -4.25 -23.13
C SER A 24 1.51 -4.99 -23.96
N PRO A 25 1.31 -6.27 -24.34
CA PRO A 25 2.34 -7.07 -25.02
C PRO A 25 2.57 -6.68 -26.49
N LEU A 26 1.93 -5.63 -27.01
CA LEU A 26 1.89 -5.26 -28.43
C LEU A 26 2.60 -3.95 -28.78
N SER A 27 3.36 -3.34 -27.87
CA SER A 27 4.15 -2.14 -28.18
C SER A 27 5.44 -2.50 -28.94
N THR A 28 5.31 -2.92 -30.20
CA THR A 28 6.42 -2.88 -31.16
C THR A 28 6.88 -1.42 -31.34
N PRO A 29 8.20 -1.14 -31.41
CA PRO A 29 8.75 0.21 -31.27
C PRO A 29 8.65 1.08 -32.55
N ASN A 30 7.65 0.86 -33.41
CA ASN A 30 7.60 1.49 -34.74
C ASN A 30 6.31 2.26 -35.05
N SER A 31 5.62 2.78 -34.05
CA SER A 31 4.48 3.68 -34.26
C SER A 31 4.73 5.02 -33.59
N THR A 32 5.09 6.02 -34.38
CA THR A 32 4.91 7.44 -34.06
C THR A 32 3.41 7.72 -33.87
N SER A 33 2.91 7.45 -32.68
CA SER A 33 1.59 7.89 -32.22
C SER A 33 1.72 8.25 -30.75
N SER A 34 1.52 9.54 -30.45
CA SER A 34 1.07 10.11 -29.18
C SER A 34 1.42 9.32 -27.91
N ASN A 35 2.31 9.87 -27.07
CA ASN A 35 2.54 9.47 -25.68
C ASN A 35 1.24 9.61 -24.86
N GLU A 36 0.28 8.72 -25.06
CA GLU A 36 -0.73 8.43 -24.05
C GLU A 36 -0.02 7.60 -23.00
N GLN A 37 0.47 8.28 -21.95
CA GLN A 37 0.83 7.60 -20.71
C GLN A 37 -0.39 6.78 -20.29
N GLN A 38 -0.33 5.45 -20.49
CA GLN A 38 -1.33 4.54 -19.97
C GLN A 38 -1.39 4.77 -18.46
N GLN A 39 -2.49 5.36 -18.00
CA GLN A 39 -2.71 5.54 -16.58
C GLN A 39 -2.83 4.16 -15.93
N PRO A 40 -2.22 3.95 -14.74
CA PRO A 40 -2.37 2.70 -14.02
C PRO A 40 -3.85 2.43 -13.74
N GLN A 41 -4.33 1.24 -14.10
CA GLN A 41 -5.67 0.82 -13.74
C GLN A 41 -5.70 0.45 -12.26
N ARG A 42 -6.85 0.60 -11.59
CA ARG A 42 -6.98 0.25 -10.18
C ARG A 42 -8.11 -0.73 -9.95
N GLN A 43 -7.87 -1.67 -9.06
CA GLN A 43 -8.90 -2.54 -8.52
C GLN A 43 -9.16 -2.15 -7.07
N ILE A 44 -10.43 -1.94 -6.73
CA ILE A 44 -10.87 -1.52 -5.40
C ILE A 44 -11.86 -2.56 -4.88
N ILE A 45 -11.67 -2.98 -3.63
CA ILE A 45 -12.62 -3.77 -2.86
C ILE A 45 -13.08 -2.88 -1.70
N ASP A 46 -14.37 -2.56 -1.69
CA ASP A 46 -14.99 -1.68 -0.70
C ASP A 46 -15.99 -2.47 0.16
N CYS A 47 -15.80 -2.41 1.48
CA CYS A 47 -16.60 -3.12 2.47
C CYS A 47 -17.57 -2.19 3.22
N SER A 48 -17.70 -0.93 2.81
CA SER A 48 -18.57 0.05 3.47
C SER A 48 -20.06 -0.34 3.48
N GLU A 49 -20.51 -1.10 2.49
CA GLU A 49 -21.90 -1.57 2.39
C GLU A 49 -22.15 -2.91 3.12
N GLY A 50 -21.15 -3.47 3.79
CA GLY A 50 -21.31 -4.59 4.73
C GLY A 50 -21.53 -5.99 4.11
N LEU A 51 -21.50 -6.12 2.79
CA LEU A 51 -21.62 -7.41 2.09
C LEU A 51 -20.29 -8.18 2.02
N LEU A 52 -19.17 -7.50 2.19
CA LEU A 52 -17.82 -8.06 2.15
C LEU A 52 -17.09 -7.69 3.43
N CYS A 53 -16.30 -8.62 3.98
CA CYS A 53 -15.46 -8.38 5.15
C CYS A 53 -13.99 -8.68 4.81
N LEU A 54 -13.19 -7.64 4.68
CA LEU A 54 -11.76 -7.76 4.49
C LEU A 54 -11.05 -7.87 5.85
N ASN A 55 -10.20 -8.87 6.00
CA ASN A 55 -9.38 -9.06 7.18
C ASN A 55 -7.90 -8.99 6.85
N LEU A 56 -7.19 -8.16 7.61
CA LEU A 56 -5.74 -8.09 7.63
C LEU A 56 -5.25 -8.92 8.81
N THR A 57 -4.51 -9.98 8.54
CA THR A 57 -3.80 -10.78 9.54
C THR A 57 -2.31 -10.54 9.38
N THR A 58 -1.63 -10.19 10.47
CA THR A 58 -0.18 -10.07 10.46
C THR A 58 0.48 -10.81 11.62
N THR A 59 1.65 -11.36 11.35
CA THR A 59 2.59 -11.90 12.33
C THR A 59 3.93 -11.18 12.17
N GLN A 60 4.98 -11.65 12.85
CA GLN A 60 6.34 -11.15 12.59
C GLN A 60 6.88 -11.54 11.20
N GLN A 61 6.30 -12.56 10.57
CA GLN A 61 6.76 -13.10 9.29
C GLN A 61 5.80 -12.83 8.14
N LEU A 62 4.49 -12.86 8.35
CA LEU A 62 3.53 -12.80 7.26
C LEU A 62 2.59 -11.62 7.42
N TYR A 63 2.35 -10.91 6.33
CA TYR A 63 1.28 -9.93 6.18
C TYR A 63 0.29 -10.44 5.15
N VAL A 64 -0.97 -10.66 5.54
CA VAL A 64 -1.97 -11.33 4.70
C VAL A 64 -3.27 -10.56 4.73
N ILE A 65 -3.83 -10.30 3.55
CA ILE A 65 -5.19 -9.75 3.37
C ILE A 65 -6.06 -10.83 2.73
N ARG A 66 -7.24 -11.03 3.30
CA ARG A 66 -8.23 -12.01 2.84
C ARG A 66 -9.61 -11.38 2.77
N ASP A 67 -10.40 -11.78 1.78
CA ASP A 67 -11.85 -11.86 1.97
C ASP A 67 -12.17 -13.21 2.62
N GLU A 68 -13.39 -13.40 3.12
CA GLU A 68 -13.85 -14.60 3.83
C GLU A 68 -13.28 -15.94 3.32
N THR A 69 -13.08 -16.10 2.01
CA THR A 69 -12.58 -17.33 1.40
C THR A 69 -11.29 -17.16 0.59
N GLU A 70 -11.02 -15.97 0.06
CA GLU A 70 -9.91 -15.74 -0.87
C GLU A 70 -8.74 -14.98 -0.25
N LYS A 71 -7.51 -15.41 -0.57
CA LYS A 71 -6.30 -14.68 -0.21
C LYS A 71 -5.99 -13.63 -1.27
N ILE A 72 -6.19 -12.36 -0.92
CA ILE A 72 -6.01 -11.22 -1.82
C ILE A 72 -4.55 -10.77 -1.87
N GLU A 73 -3.89 -10.68 -0.71
CA GLU A 73 -2.50 -10.21 -0.60
C GLU A 73 -1.75 -11.08 0.41
N CYS A 74 -0.47 -11.34 0.14
CA CYS A 74 0.34 -12.21 1.00
C CYS A 74 1.82 -11.88 0.82
N ILE A 75 2.39 -11.25 1.84
CA ILE A 75 3.78 -10.79 1.84
C ILE A 75 4.53 -11.54 2.93
N ASP A 76 5.65 -12.15 2.58
CA ASP A 76 6.61 -12.68 3.54
C ASP A 76 7.62 -11.58 3.89
N LEU A 77 7.50 -11.08 5.12
CA LEU A 77 8.28 -9.99 5.68
C LEU A 77 9.72 -10.40 6.04
N LEU A 78 10.04 -11.70 6.05
CA LEU A 78 11.39 -12.20 6.35
C LEU A 78 12.19 -12.59 5.11
N THR A 79 11.53 -13.09 4.07
CA THR A 79 12.21 -13.62 2.87
C THR A 79 12.25 -12.64 1.71
N THR A 80 11.28 -11.72 1.64
CA THR A 80 11.39 -10.55 0.77
C THR A 80 12.49 -9.67 1.35
N ASP A 81 13.41 -9.16 0.52
CA ASP A 81 14.39 -8.16 0.95
C ASP A 81 13.60 -7.03 1.62
N SER A 82 13.66 -6.94 2.95
CA SER A 82 12.78 -6.05 3.70
C SER A 82 13.05 -4.59 3.40
N SER A 83 14.22 -4.27 2.85
CA SER A 83 14.56 -2.95 2.32
C SER A 83 13.78 -2.58 1.05
N SER A 84 13.20 -3.58 0.37
CA SER A 84 12.33 -3.40 -0.81
C SER A 84 10.85 -3.21 -0.44
N ILE A 85 10.46 -3.45 0.81
CA ILE A 85 9.10 -3.20 1.30
C ILE A 85 9.10 -1.86 2.03
N ILE A 86 8.31 -0.92 1.51
CA ILE A 86 8.13 0.40 2.08
C ILE A 86 6.66 0.67 2.35
N GLY A 87 6.39 1.34 3.47
CA GLY A 87 5.05 1.77 3.84
C GLY A 87 4.98 3.28 4.11
N THR A 88 3.83 3.88 3.80
CA THR A 88 3.49 5.24 4.22
C THR A 88 2.09 5.22 4.81
N TYR A 89 1.90 5.81 5.98
CA TYR A 89 0.59 5.85 6.62
C TYR A 89 0.15 7.26 6.97
N THR A 90 -1.17 7.48 6.95
CA THR A 90 -1.81 8.70 7.42
C THR A 90 -3.22 8.39 7.92
N GLY A 91 -3.59 8.93 9.08
CA GLY A 91 -4.89 8.68 9.69
C GLY A 91 -5.19 7.19 9.89
N ASP A 92 -6.19 6.69 9.17
CA ASP A 92 -6.66 5.30 9.21
C ASP A 92 -6.22 4.46 8.00
N SER A 93 -5.21 4.93 7.25
CA SER A 93 -4.83 4.36 5.96
C SER A 93 -3.34 4.08 5.87
N LEU A 94 -2.97 2.95 5.28
CA LEU A 94 -1.60 2.50 5.06
C LEU A 94 -1.41 2.14 3.58
N LEU A 95 -0.49 2.82 2.91
CA LEU A 95 -0.02 2.51 1.57
C LEU A 95 1.25 1.69 1.69
N MET A 96 1.28 0.55 1.00
CA MET A 96 2.40 -0.37 0.95
C MET A 96 2.90 -0.49 -0.48
N SER A 97 4.21 -0.54 -0.64
CA SER A 97 4.85 -0.86 -1.91
C SER A 97 5.96 -1.87 -1.72
N TYR A 98 6.05 -2.84 -2.61
CA TYR A 98 7.10 -3.83 -2.63
C TYR A 98 7.38 -4.31 -4.07
N VAL A 99 8.54 -4.89 -4.30
CA VAL A 99 8.89 -5.50 -5.59
C VAL A 99 8.61 -6.99 -5.53
N ILE A 100 7.83 -7.50 -6.49
CA ILE A 100 7.60 -8.94 -6.65
C ILE A 100 8.87 -9.54 -7.29
N PRO A 101 9.61 -10.43 -6.60
CA PRO A 101 10.92 -10.89 -7.09
C PRO A 101 10.89 -11.64 -8.42
N SER A 102 9.80 -12.38 -8.70
CA SER A 102 9.68 -13.20 -9.91
C SER A 102 9.63 -12.37 -11.19
N ASP A 103 8.94 -11.24 -11.14
CA ASP A 103 8.58 -10.46 -12.32
C ASP A 103 9.23 -9.08 -12.34
N ASN A 104 9.97 -8.72 -11.28
CA ASN A 104 10.51 -7.37 -11.03
C ASN A 104 9.45 -6.28 -11.19
N ILE A 105 8.20 -6.60 -10.83
CA ILE A 105 7.06 -5.70 -10.89
C ILE A 105 6.94 -5.01 -9.54
N GLN A 106 6.88 -3.68 -9.58
CA GLN A 106 6.51 -2.92 -8.40
C GLN A 106 5.01 -3.06 -8.14
N ARG A 107 4.66 -3.60 -6.98
CA ARG A 107 3.29 -3.68 -6.48
C ARG A 107 3.06 -2.55 -5.49
N LYS A 108 1.89 -1.90 -5.60
CA LYS A 108 1.44 -0.82 -4.72
C LYS A 108 -0.02 -1.08 -4.33
N PHE A 109 -0.31 -1.05 -3.05
CA PHE A 109 -1.67 -1.20 -2.56
C PHE A 109 -1.92 -0.38 -1.29
N LEU A 110 -3.14 0.13 -1.17
CA LEU A 110 -3.64 0.85 -0.02
C LEU A 110 -4.62 -0.02 0.75
N VAL A 111 -4.52 0.03 2.07
CA VAL A 111 -5.57 -0.44 2.98
C VAL A 111 -6.12 0.73 3.79
N LYS A 112 -7.43 0.71 4.01
CA LYS A 112 -8.11 1.60 4.97
C LYS A 112 -8.69 0.74 6.07
N PHE A 113 -8.35 1.03 7.32
CA PHE A 113 -8.80 0.29 8.48
C PHE A 113 -10.27 0.65 8.80
N ALA A 114 -11.03 -0.32 9.30
CA ALA A 114 -12.38 -0.08 9.79
C ALA A 114 -12.35 0.27 11.29
N SER A 115 -13.33 1.07 11.74
CA SER A 115 -13.58 1.26 13.17
C SER A 115 -14.36 0.08 13.72
N THR A 116 -14.14 -0.28 14.99
CA THR A 116 -14.96 -1.23 15.74
C THR A 116 -15.70 -0.51 16.86
N ALA A 117 -16.53 -1.23 17.60
CA ALA A 117 -17.22 -0.68 18.77
C ALA A 117 -16.26 -0.21 19.89
N THR A 118 -15.04 -0.75 19.94
CA THR A 118 -14.09 -0.52 21.03
C THR A 118 -12.87 0.31 20.63
N GLN A 119 -12.54 0.40 19.33
CA GLN A 119 -11.37 1.11 18.84
C GLN A 119 -11.68 1.81 17.51
N ASN A 120 -11.16 3.01 17.35
CA ASN A 120 -11.29 3.75 16.09
C ASN A 120 -10.31 3.22 15.03
N ALA A 121 -10.64 3.45 13.77
CA ALA A 121 -9.84 2.99 12.63
C ALA A 121 -8.38 3.50 12.65
N ARG A 122 -8.16 4.72 13.14
CA ARG A 122 -6.82 5.30 13.29
C ARG A 122 -5.95 4.49 14.25
N GLN A 123 -6.48 4.09 15.41
CA GLN A 123 -5.75 3.28 16.38
C GLN A 123 -5.40 1.91 15.80
N HIS A 124 -6.30 1.29 15.01
CA HIS A 124 -5.99 0.04 14.32
C HIS A 124 -4.82 0.20 13.33
N CYS A 125 -4.82 1.30 12.56
CA CYS A 125 -3.73 1.61 11.65
C CYS A 125 -2.41 1.79 12.41
N GLU A 126 -2.40 2.61 13.46
CA GLU A 126 -1.21 2.87 14.28
C GLU A 126 -0.67 1.59 14.95
N ASP A 127 -1.56 0.73 15.47
CA ASP A 127 -1.19 -0.56 16.07
C ASP A 127 -0.56 -1.50 15.03
N CYS A 128 -1.11 -1.55 13.81
CA CYS A 128 -0.57 -2.34 12.71
C CYS A 128 0.80 -1.81 12.27
N VAL A 129 0.93 -0.50 12.08
CA VAL A 129 2.20 0.16 11.73
C VAL A 129 3.27 -0.12 12.76
N LYS A 130 2.94 -0.01 14.06
CA LYS A 130 3.89 -0.30 15.14
C LYS A 130 4.39 -1.75 15.10
N LEU A 131 3.53 -2.70 14.74
CA LEU A 131 3.93 -4.10 14.61
C LEU A 131 4.84 -4.31 13.39
N LEU A 132 4.48 -3.73 12.24
CA LEU A 132 5.22 -3.87 10.98
C LEU A 132 6.56 -3.13 10.96
N SER A 133 6.67 -2.02 11.70
CA SER A 133 7.90 -1.22 11.78
C SER A 133 9.08 -1.97 12.40
N ASN A 134 8.85 -3.16 12.98
CA ASN A 134 9.92 -4.05 13.43
C ASN A 134 10.59 -4.80 12.27
N SER A 135 9.93 -4.90 11.12
CA SER A 135 10.38 -5.70 9.98
C SER A 135 10.63 -4.85 8.73
N ILE A 136 9.92 -3.74 8.55
CA ILE A 136 9.96 -2.93 7.32
C ILE A 136 10.00 -1.43 7.63
N THR A 137 10.40 -0.62 6.64
CA THR A 137 10.40 0.84 6.78
C THR A 137 9.01 1.40 6.55
N ILE A 138 8.45 2.09 7.55
CA ILE A 138 7.17 2.78 7.44
C ILE A 138 7.33 4.24 7.87
N THR A 139 6.89 5.17 7.02
CA THR A 139 6.92 6.61 7.31
C THR A 139 5.53 7.17 7.61
N HIS A 140 5.43 8.02 8.62
CA HIS A 140 4.22 8.82 8.85
C HIS A 140 4.17 9.98 7.86
N PHE A 141 3.01 10.19 7.25
CA PHE A 141 2.78 11.36 6.41
C PHE A 141 2.10 12.48 7.20
N ASP A 142 2.87 13.53 7.50
CA ASP A 142 2.39 14.81 8.03
C ASP A 142 2.25 15.82 6.89
N SER A 143 1.00 16.29 6.67
CA SER A 143 0.62 17.25 5.63
C SER A 143 1.36 18.60 5.67
N ILE A 144 2.11 18.86 6.75
CA ILE A 144 2.90 20.08 6.96
C ILE A 144 4.15 20.12 6.06
N SER A 145 4.58 18.97 5.51
CA SER A 145 5.81 18.85 4.71
C SER A 145 5.66 19.31 3.24
N LEU A 146 4.46 19.66 2.79
CA LEU A 146 4.17 20.06 1.39
C LEU A 146 4.53 21.53 1.06
N THR A 147 5.13 22.28 1.99
CA THR A 147 5.44 23.70 1.79
C THR A 147 6.87 24.00 1.33
N SER A 148 7.71 23.00 1.08
CA SER A 148 9.09 23.25 0.64
C SER A 148 9.61 22.21 -0.34
N SER A 149 9.33 22.40 -1.63
CA SER A 149 10.21 21.88 -2.69
C SER A 149 10.06 22.72 -3.96
N SER A 150 10.50 23.97 -3.86
CA SER A 150 10.94 24.77 -5.00
C SER A 150 12.44 24.54 -5.20
N SER A 151 12.78 23.87 -6.30
CA SER A 151 14.08 23.90 -7.01
C SER A 151 15.39 23.41 -6.32
N SER A 152 15.98 22.42 -7.00
CA SER A 152 17.39 22.29 -7.41
C SER A 152 18.32 21.29 -6.72
N SER A 153 18.83 20.38 -7.58
CA SER A 153 20.15 19.73 -7.62
C SER A 153 20.58 18.74 -6.53
N MET A 154 20.98 17.56 -7.03
CA MET A 154 21.59 16.40 -6.35
C MET A 154 20.65 15.59 -5.46
N ILE A 155 19.89 14.71 -6.13
CA ILE A 155 18.97 13.75 -5.50
C ILE A 155 19.77 12.78 -4.63
N ASN A 156 19.69 12.99 -3.32
CA ASN A 156 20.08 11.99 -2.32
C ASN A 156 19.23 10.71 -2.52
N PRO A 157 19.75 9.50 -2.25
CA PRO A 157 18.98 8.25 -2.34
C PRO A 157 17.65 8.28 -1.56
N ILE A 158 17.57 9.13 -0.53
CA ILE A 158 16.39 9.37 0.31
C ILE A 158 15.29 10.17 -0.43
N GLU A 159 15.66 11.10 -1.33
CA GLU A 159 14.69 11.83 -2.16
C GLU A 159 14.11 10.96 -3.28
N LYS A 160 14.84 9.92 -3.68
CA LYS A 160 14.34 8.92 -4.62
C LYS A 160 13.25 8.04 -4.00
N LEU A 161 13.30 7.78 -2.69
CA LEU A 161 12.20 7.13 -1.96
C LEU A 161 10.94 8.01 -1.93
N ASN A 162 11.11 9.33 -1.74
CA ASN A 162 9.99 10.28 -1.76
C ASN A 162 9.33 10.41 -3.15
N SER A 163 10.03 10.01 -4.23
CA SER A 163 9.47 9.96 -5.58
C SER A 163 8.70 8.66 -5.89
N ILE A 164 8.87 7.60 -5.10
CA ILE A 164 8.32 6.27 -5.42
C ILE A 164 6.94 6.06 -4.79
N VAL A 165 6.61 6.81 -3.73
CA VAL A 165 5.31 6.78 -3.05
C VAL A 165 4.85 8.23 -2.83
N SER A 166 4.33 8.86 -3.88
CA SER A 166 3.76 10.21 -3.76
C SER A 166 2.41 10.14 -3.05
N ILE A 167 2.09 11.15 -2.26
CA ILE A 167 0.75 11.36 -1.68
C ILE A 167 -0.31 11.47 -2.76
N ASP A 168 0.06 11.89 -3.97
CA ASP A 168 -0.83 11.83 -5.13
C ASP A 168 -1.33 10.39 -5.37
N ASP A 169 -0.52 9.37 -5.11
CA ASP A 169 -0.96 7.97 -5.21
C ASP A 169 -1.94 7.65 -4.07
N MET A 170 -1.69 8.07 -2.83
CA MET A 170 -2.65 7.89 -1.73
C MET A 170 -3.96 8.65 -1.95
N ILE A 171 -3.91 9.91 -2.38
CA ILE A 171 -5.07 10.77 -2.63
C ILE A 171 -5.89 10.24 -3.80
N LYS A 172 -5.25 9.90 -4.92
CA LYS A 172 -5.95 9.31 -6.06
C LYS A 172 -6.59 7.96 -5.66
N VAL A 173 -5.96 7.18 -4.77
CA VAL A 173 -6.51 5.90 -4.27
C VAL A 173 -7.63 6.11 -3.22
N LEU A 174 -7.55 7.14 -2.38
CA LEU A 174 -8.52 7.42 -1.31
C LEU A 174 -9.79 8.12 -1.80
N ILE A 175 -9.64 9.10 -2.70
CA ILE A 175 -10.75 9.99 -3.10
C ILE A 175 -11.57 9.35 -4.24
N GLY A 176 -10.98 8.45 -5.03
CA GLY A 176 -11.52 8.12 -6.35
C GLY A 176 -11.45 9.36 -7.23
N ASP A 177 -10.99 9.25 -8.46
CA ASP A 177 -11.15 10.36 -9.40
C ASP A 177 -12.65 10.56 -9.66
N ASN A 178 -13.32 11.37 -8.82
CA ASN A 178 -14.55 12.07 -9.18
C ASN A 178 -14.20 13.20 -10.14
N SER A 179 -13.51 12.86 -11.22
CA SER A 179 -13.50 13.64 -12.43
C SER A 179 -14.89 13.47 -13.03
N ILE A 180 -15.83 14.28 -12.55
CA ILE A 180 -17.09 14.56 -13.20
C ILE A 180 -16.72 15.00 -14.62
N GLN A 181 -17.07 14.16 -15.62
CA GLN A 181 -17.37 14.64 -16.95
C GLN A 181 -18.84 15.09 -16.97
#